data_AF-A0A399HUA1-F1
#
_entry.id   AF-A0A399HUA1-F1
#
_cell.length_a   1.000
_cell.length_b   1.000
_cell.length_c   1.000
_cell.angle_alpha   90.00
_cell.angle_beta   90.00
_cell.angle_gamma   90.00
#
_symmetry.space_group_name_H-M   'P 1'
#
loop_
_entity.id
_entity.type
_entity.pdbx_description
1 polymer ?
#
loop_
_entity_poly.entity_id
_entity_poly.type
_entity_poly.pdbx_seq_one_letter_code
_entity_poly.pdbx_strand_id
1 'polypeptide(L)'
;MTSSLYKLAAKYQDAQVHLWGAIEGPYGGYHSLDSYGTVVLFAGGVGITHQLSFVRHLLNAHNSNVVATQKISLVWCIANLDALEWVRSWLDEIAAIQHFREVVSIRLYISRMVSSELGGRSIPAYLDVRLQRCEVQSVLDGEVLAQIGAMAVSVCGPRGFSDSVRAAVRRRVSVRSIDLFEEAFSY
;
A
#
# COMPACT_ATOMS: atom_id res chain seq x y z
N MET A 1 10.60 23.32 8.17
CA MET A 1 10.18 22.80 9.50
C MET A 1 10.80 21.43 9.78
N THR A 2 10.62 20.44 8.89
CA THR A 2 11.27 19.12 8.97
C THR A 2 12.80 19.18 9.01
N SER A 3 13.43 20.10 8.28
CA SER A 3 14.88 20.31 8.29
C SER A 3 15.43 20.78 9.65
N SER A 4 14.67 21.58 10.39
CA SER A 4 15.08 22.05 11.73
C SER A 4 15.00 20.93 12.76
N LEU A 5 13.95 20.12 12.70
CA LEU A 5 13.81 18.91 13.52
C LEU A 5 14.91 17.89 13.20
N TYR A 6 15.22 17.69 11.91
CA TYR A 6 16.33 16.82 11.50
C TYR A 6 17.67 17.32 12.05
N LYS A 7 17.98 18.61 11.93
CA LYS A 7 19.22 19.19 12.48
C LYS A 7 19.29 19.10 13.99
N LEU A 8 18.15 19.22 14.68
CA LEU A 8 18.06 19.08 16.12
C LEU A 8 18.34 17.62 16.52
N ALA A 9 17.68 16.66 15.90
CA ALA A 9 17.89 15.23 16.14
C ALA A 9 19.34 14.80 15.82
N ALA A 10 19.91 15.30 14.72
CA ALA A 10 21.29 15.00 14.30
C ALA A 10 22.36 15.50 15.30
N LYS A 11 22.05 16.50 16.14
CA LYS A 11 22.96 16.96 17.20
C LYS A 11 22.98 16.03 18.42
N TYR A 12 21.95 15.21 18.60
CA TYR A 12 21.77 14.34 19.76
C TYR A 12 21.83 12.86 19.35
N GLN A 13 22.84 12.49 18.54
CA GLN A 13 22.98 11.17 17.88
C GLN A 13 22.64 9.93 18.72
N ASP A 14 22.92 9.94 20.03
CA ASP A 14 22.67 8.81 20.95
C ASP A 14 21.74 9.17 22.13
N ALA A 15 21.13 10.35 22.12
CA ALA A 15 20.31 10.86 23.22
C ALA A 15 18.88 11.17 22.76
N GLN A 16 17.90 10.83 23.59
CA GLN A 16 16.50 11.18 23.33
C GLN A 16 16.28 12.68 23.55
N VAL A 17 15.55 13.31 22.63
CA VAL A 17 15.15 14.71 22.75
C VAL A 17 13.65 14.77 22.99
N HIS A 18 13.24 15.29 24.15
CA HIS A 18 11.84 15.55 24.45
C HIS A 18 11.43 16.94 23.95
N LEU A 19 10.36 16.98 23.14
CA LEU A 19 9.78 18.19 22.60
C LEU A 19 8.29 18.19 22.89
N TRP A 20 7.72 19.38 23.08
CA TRP A 20 6.27 19.54 23.08
C TRP A 20 5.75 19.57 21.65
N GLY A 21 4.62 18.92 21.40
CA GLY A 21 3.90 18.95 20.14
C GLY A 21 2.40 18.92 20.39
N ALA A 22 1.66 19.67 19.58
CA ALA A 22 0.20 19.54 19.52
C ALA A 22 -0.17 18.49 18.48
N ILE A 23 -1.12 17.63 18.83
CA ILE A 23 -1.72 16.68 17.88
C ILE A 23 -3.08 17.26 17.51
N GLU A 24 -3.27 17.48 16.22
CA GLU A 24 -4.57 17.81 15.66
C GLU A 24 -5.14 16.59 14.95
N GLY A 25 -6.46 16.42 15.04
CA GLY A 25 -7.16 15.16 14.81
C GLY A 25 -7.06 14.60 13.39
N PRO A 26 -7.62 13.39 13.17
CA PRO A 26 -7.57 12.75 11.87
C PRO A 26 -8.36 13.55 10.83
N TYR A 27 -7.67 14.01 9.80
CA TYR A 27 -8.26 14.72 8.65
C TYR A 27 -8.69 13.81 7.50
N GLY A 28 -8.37 12.52 7.59
CA GLY A 28 -8.73 11.53 6.58
C GLY A 28 -10.18 11.08 6.68
N GLY A 29 -10.80 10.75 5.54
CA GLY A 29 -12.12 10.13 5.50
C GLY A 29 -12.06 8.70 6.05
N TYR A 30 -12.92 8.36 7.01
CA TYR A 30 -13.10 6.98 7.47
C TYR A 30 -13.86 6.18 6.42
N HIS A 31 -13.21 5.80 5.33
CA HIS A 31 -13.72 4.77 4.44
C HIS A 31 -13.40 3.41 5.05
N SER A 32 -14.38 2.84 5.77
CA SER A 32 -14.27 1.47 6.27
C SER A 32 -14.29 0.51 5.07
N LEU A 33 -13.19 -0.20 4.88
CA LEU A 33 -13.07 -1.26 3.87
C LEU A 33 -13.53 -2.62 4.41
N ASP A 34 -14.07 -2.65 5.62
CA ASP A 34 -14.36 -3.85 6.41
C ASP A 34 -15.48 -4.71 5.81
N SER A 35 -16.38 -4.09 5.04
CA SER A 35 -17.52 -4.78 4.40
C SER A 35 -17.19 -5.40 3.05
N TYR A 36 -15.99 -5.16 2.52
CA TYR A 36 -15.58 -5.67 1.21
C TYR A 36 -14.88 -7.02 1.37
N GLY A 37 -15.29 -8.01 0.58
CA GLY A 37 -14.67 -9.33 0.57
C GLY A 37 -13.29 -9.32 -0.09
N THR A 38 -13.08 -8.43 -1.07
CA THR A 38 -11.79 -8.23 -1.74
C THR A 38 -11.38 -6.76 -1.68
N VAL A 39 -10.15 -6.49 -1.28
CA VAL A 39 -9.61 -5.14 -1.19
C VAL A 39 -8.34 -5.05 -2.03
N VAL A 40 -8.31 -4.13 -2.99
CA VAL A 40 -7.16 -3.86 -3.86
C VAL A 40 -6.61 -2.49 -3.54
N LEU A 41 -5.37 -2.42 -3.08
CA LEU A 41 -4.72 -1.21 -2.61
C LEU A 41 -3.59 -0.84 -3.58
N PHE A 42 -3.78 0.23 -4.35
CA PHE A 42 -2.77 0.78 -5.25
C PHE A 42 -1.98 1.88 -4.53
N ALA A 43 -0.66 1.71 -4.49
CA ALA A 43 0.28 2.68 -3.92
C ALA A 43 1.29 3.12 -4.98
N GLY A 44 1.45 4.43 -5.15
CA GLY A 44 2.51 5.03 -5.95
C GLY A 44 3.53 5.74 -5.07
N GLY A 45 4.80 5.32 -5.12
CA GLY A 45 5.88 5.95 -4.33
C GLY A 45 5.59 5.93 -2.83
N VAL A 46 5.54 7.11 -2.21
CA VAL A 46 5.25 7.30 -0.77
C VAL A 46 3.79 7.02 -0.39
N GLY A 47 2.88 6.88 -1.36
CA GLY A 47 1.48 6.53 -1.12
C GLY A 47 1.27 5.16 -0.44
N ILE A 48 2.33 4.37 -0.30
CA ILE A 48 2.35 3.11 0.44
C ILE A 48 1.99 3.29 1.92
N THR A 49 2.38 4.41 2.53
CA THR A 49 2.13 4.69 3.96
C THR A 49 0.65 4.59 4.30
N HIS A 50 -0.19 5.18 3.44
CA HIS A 50 -1.64 5.13 3.60
C HIS A 50 -2.18 3.69 3.49
N GLN A 51 -1.69 2.94 2.51
CA GLN A 51 -2.19 1.58 2.25
C GLN A 51 -1.76 0.57 3.32
N LEU A 52 -0.59 0.71 3.92
CA LEU A 52 -0.10 -0.19 4.97
C LEU A 52 -1.01 -0.18 6.20
N SER A 53 -1.57 0.98 6.56
CA SER A 53 -2.54 1.09 7.66
C SER A 53 -3.77 0.23 7.41
N PHE A 54 -4.30 0.22 6.17
CA PHE A 54 -5.42 -0.65 5.80
C PHE A 54 -5.05 -2.12 5.83
N VAL A 55 -3.88 -2.51 5.29
CA VAL A 55 -3.46 -3.93 5.33
C VAL A 55 -3.39 -4.43 6.77
N ARG A 56 -2.75 -3.66 7.66
CA ARG A 56 -2.61 -4.05 9.08
C ARG A 56 -3.97 -4.14 9.78
N HIS A 57 -4.85 -3.15 9.57
CA HIS A 57 -6.20 -3.13 10.14
C HIS A 57 -7.00 -4.34 9.65
N LEU A 58 -7.13 -4.49 8.33
CA LEU A 58 -7.94 -5.55 7.72
C LEU A 58 -7.44 -6.95 8.06
N LEU A 59 -6.13 -7.16 8.14
CA LEU A 59 -5.57 -8.46 8.51
C LEU A 59 -5.85 -8.82 9.98
N ASN A 60 -5.66 -7.87 10.90
CA ASN A 60 -6.00 -8.08 12.32
C ASN A 60 -7.50 -8.31 12.52
N ALA A 61 -8.31 -7.54 11.79
CA ALA A 61 -9.75 -7.61 11.87
C ALA A 61 -10.28 -8.91 11.21
N HIS A 62 -9.63 -9.41 10.16
CA HIS A 62 -9.88 -10.73 9.58
C HIS A 62 -9.59 -11.85 10.58
N ASN A 63 -8.42 -11.80 11.24
CA ASN A 63 -8.06 -12.77 12.28
C ASN A 63 -9.01 -12.75 13.48
N SER A 64 -9.64 -11.60 13.75
CA SER A 64 -10.65 -11.44 14.80
C SER A 64 -12.07 -11.80 14.34
N ASN A 65 -12.26 -12.20 13.08
CA ASN A 65 -13.55 -12.49 12.45
C ASN A 65 -14.56 -11.32 12.51
N VAL A 66 -14.08 -10.07 12.48
CA VAL A 66 -14.95 -8.87 12.56
C VAL A 66 -15.12 -8.16 11.21
N VAL A 67 -14.48 -8.64 10.14
CA VAL A 67 -14.56 -8.06 8.79
C VAL A 67 -14.92 -9.12 7.75
N ALA A 68 -15.50 -8.68 6.64
CA ALA A 68 -15.83 -9.54 5.50
C ALA A 68 -14.61 -9.81 4.59
N THR A 69 -13.53 -9.04 4.73
CA THR A 69 -12.34 -9.13 3.87
C THR A 69 -11.69 -10.50 3.94
N GLN A 70 -11.63 -11.18 2.81
CA GLN A 70 -10.98 -12.48 2.62
C GLN A 70 -9.70 -12.38 1.79
N LYS A 71 -9.55 -11.28 1.03
CA LYS A 71 -8.43 -11.11 0.11
C LYS A 71 -8.00 -9.65 0.07
N ILE A 72 -6.70 -9.41 0.25
CA ILE A 72 -6.05 -8.11 0.22
C ILE A 72 -4.93 -8.16 -0.82
N SER A 73 -5.05 -7.36 -1.88
CA SER A 73 -4.01 -7.22 -2.91
C SER A 73 -3.37 -5.84 -2.81
N LEU A 74 -2.13 -5.78 -2.35
CA LEU A 74 -1.34 -4.56 -2.29
C LEU A 74 -0.45 -4.45 -3.55
N VAL A 75 -0.72 -3.46 -4.37
CA VAL A 75 0.03 -3.17 -5.60
C VAL A 75 0.85 -1.91 -5.39
N TRP A 76 2.15 -2.06 -5.22
CA TRP A 76 3.06 -0.95 -4.95
C TRP A 76 3.96 -0.66 -6.15
N CYS A 77 3.92 0.58 -6.63
CA CYS A 77 4.69 1.04 -7.79
C CYS A 77 5.75 2.05 -7.36
N ILE A 78 7.02 1.72 -7.57
CA ILE A 78 8.17 2.58 -7.25
C ILE A 78 9.12 2.74 -8.43
N ALA A 79 9.95 3.79 -8.37
CA ALA A 79 10.99 4.02 -9.37
C ALA A 79 12.23 3.16 -9.11
N ASN A 80 12.68 3.12 -7.85
CA ASN A 80 13.90 2.51 -7.33
C ASN A 80 13.62 1.80 -5.99
N LEU A 81 14.54 0.91 -5.56
CA LEU A 81 14.40 0.16 -4.31
C LEU A 81 14.68 0.97 -3.04
N ASP A 82 15.14 2.22 -3.14
CA ASP A 82 15.45 3.03 -1.96
C ASP A 82 14.22 3.29 -1.09
N ALA A 83 13.03 3.32 -1.70
CA ALA A 83 11.77 3.40 -0.97
C ALA A 83 11.45 2.12 -0.18
N LEU A 84 11.98 0.96 -0.58
CA LEU A 84 11.77 -0.31 0.15
C LEU A 84 12.52 -0.31 1.48
N GLU A 85 13.68 0.34 1.57
CA GLU A 85 14.55 0.27 2.75
C GLU A 85 13.87 0.78 4.02
N TRP A 86 13.16 1.92 3.95
CA TRP A 86 12.47 2.49 5.11
C TRP A 86 11.12 1.83 5.39
N VAL A 87 10.46 1.28 4.37
CA VAL A 87 9.16 0.58 4.52
C VAL A 87 9.34 -0.84 5.07
N ARG A 88 10.52 -1.44 4.88
CA ARG A 88 10.78 -2.85 5.17
C ARG A 88 10.37 -3.29 6.57
N SER A 89 10.70 -2.52 7.61
CA SER A 89 10.35 -2.88 8.99
C SER A 89 8.83 -3.01 9.17
N TRP A 90 8.05 -2.13 8.54
CA TRP A 90 6.59 -2.16 8.59
C TRP A 90 6.01 -3.35 7.82
N LEU A 91 6.60 -3.71 6.68
CA LEU A 91 6.20 -4.90 5.93
C LEU A 91 6.53 -6.18 6.69
N ASP A 92 7.69 -6.23 7.35
CA ASP A 92 8.10 -7.38 8.16
C ASP A 92 7.18 -7.54 9.38
N GLU A 93 6.76 -6.44 10.02
CA GLU A 93 5.73 -6.47 11.07
C GLU A 93 4.40 -7.04 10.56
N ILE A 94 3.93 -6.60 9.38
CA ILE A 94 2.67 -7.09 8.80
C ILE A 94 2.81 -8.57 8.39
N ALA A 95 3.96 -8.96 7.84
CA ALA A 95 4.22 -10.34 7.43
C ALA A 95 4.32 -11.32 8.60
N ALA A 96 4.59 -10.81 9.81
CA ALA A 96 4.60 -11.60 11.05
C ALA A 96 3.19 -11.87 11.62
N ILE A 97 2.15 -11.20 11.12
CA ILE A 97 0.76 -11.40 11.56
C ILE A 97 0.23 -12.74 11.00
N GLN A 98 -0.61 -13.43 11.78
CA GLN A 98 -1.21 -14.71 11.40
C GLN A 98 -2.04 -14.59 10.10
N HIS A 99 -2.09 -15.67 9.31
CA HIS A 99 -2.79 -15.76 8.02
C HIS A 99 -2.37 -14.73 6.95
N PHE A 100 -1.26 -14.01 7.16
CA PHE A 100 -0.76 -13.03 6.21
C PHE A 100 -0.62 -13.60 4.79
N ARG A 101 -0.02 -14.80 4.65
CA ARG A 101 0.21 -15.42 3.32
C ARG A 101 -1.06 -15.91 2.63
N GLU A 102 -2.13 -16.11 3.38
CA GLU A 102 -3.41 -16.61 2.87
C GLU A 102 -4.27 -15.45 2.36
N VAL A 103 -4.25 -14.33 3.09
CA VAL A 103 -5.12 -13.18 2.83
C VAL A 103 -4.41 -12.09 2.03
N VAL A 104 -3.12 -11.86 2.26
CA VAL A 104 -2.38 -10.71 1.71
C VAL A 104 -1.43 -11.13 0.59
N SER A 105 -1.56 -10.47 -0.56
CA SER A 105 -0.64 -10.57 -1.69
C SER A 105 -0.02 -9.20 -1.97
N ILE A 106 1.31 -9.11 -1.95
CA ILE A 106 2.02 -7.85 -2.21
C ILE A 106 2.79 -7.96 -3.53
N ARG A 107 2.45 -7.11 -4.50
CA ARG A 107 3.12 -6.99 -5.80
C ARG A 107 3.88 -5.69 -5.88
N LEU A 108 5.19 -5.78 -6.10
CA LEU A 108 6.08 -4.65 -6.22
C LEU A 108 6.47 -4.43 -7.68
N TYR A 109 6.09 -3.30 -8.25
CA TYR A 109 6.45 -2.89 -9.60
C TYR A 109 7.56 -1.84 -9.56
N ILE A 110 8.69 -2.12 -10.20
CA ILE A 110 9.86 -1.25 -10.25
C ILE A 110 10.07 -0.79 -11.69
N SER A 111 9.96 0.51 -11.93
CA SER A 111 9.87 1.07 -13.28
C SER A 111 11.19 1.53 -13.91
N ARG A 112 12.25 1.77 -13.12
CA ARG A 112 13.54 2.30 -13.62
C ARG A 112 14.76 1.42 -13.34
N MET A 113 14.58 0.26 -12.69
CA MET A 113 15.69 -0.60 -12.26
C MET A 113 16.07 -1.64 -13.32
N VAL A 114 17.37 -1.93 -13.42
CA VAL A 114 17.92 -2.98 -14.29
C VAL A 114 18.09 -4.28 -13.50
N SER A 115 17.85 -5.44 -14.10
CA SER A 115 17.92 -6.77 -13.44
C SER A 115 19.25 -7.04 -12.72
N SER A 116 20.35 -6.43 -13.18
CA SER A 116 21.67 -6.52 -12.55
C SER A 116 21.72 -5.91 -11.14
N GLU A 117 20.88 -4.92 -10.82
CA GLU A 117 20.90 -4.19 -9.54
C GLU A 117 20.15 -4.92 -8.42
N LEU A 118 19.32 -5.91 -8.76
CA LEU A 118 18.63 -6.76 -7.79
C LEU A 118 19.56 -7.71 -7.05
N GLY A 119 20.62 -8.20 -7.72
CA GLY A 119 21.49 -9.25 -7.18
C GLY A 119 22.25 -8.88 -5.90
N GLY A 120 22.29 -7.59 -5.54
CA GLY A 120 22.95 -7.08 -4.34
C GLY A 120 22.04 -6.78 -3.15
N ARG A 121 20.69 -6.82 -3.31
CA ARG A 121 19.76 -6.44 -2.23
C ARG A 121 18.89 -7.62 -1.79
N SER A 122 18.75 -7.81 -0.47
CA SER A 122 17.88 -8.83 0.12
C SER A 122 16.42 -8.42 -0.03
N ILE A 123 15.68 -9.11 -0.92
CA ILE A 123 14.25 -8.90 -1.11
C ILE A 123 13.47 -9.91 -0.28
N PRO A 124 12.49 -9.47 0.53
CA PRO A 124 11.64 -10.37 1.28
C PRO A 124 10.86 -11.34 0.38
N ALA A 125 10.78 -12.61 0.77
CA ALA A 125 10.13 -13.66 -0.02
C ALA A 125 8.61 -13.48 -0.19
N TYR A 126 7.98 -12.61 0.59
CA TYR A 126 6.54 -12.30 0.47
C TYR A 126 6.22 -11.24 -0.62
N LEU A 127 7.24 -10.63 -1.24
CA LEU A 127 7.06 -9.65 -2.31
C LEU A 127 7.16 -10.34 -3.67
N ASP A 128 6.12 -10.21 -4.50
CA ASP A 128 6.20 -10.52 -5.93
C ASP A 128 6.77 -9.32 -6.69
N VAL A 129 8.06 -9.36 -7.01
CA VAL A 129 8.77 -8.24 -7.65
C VAL A 129 8.74 -8.34 -9.17
N ARG A 130 8.33 -7.25 -9.81
CA ARG A 130 8.20 -7.11 -11.26
C ARG A 130 9.00 -5.89 -11.75
N LEU A 131 10.01 -6.11 -12.57
CA LEU A 131 10.82 -5.07 -13.20
C LEU A 131 10.15 -4.45 -14.43
N GLN A 132 8.98 -3.90 -14.23
CA GLN A 132 8.22 -3.25 -15.29
C GLN A 132 7.29 -2.20 -14.71
N ARG A 133 6.77 -1.33 -15.57
CA ARG A 133 5.66 -0.44 -15.19
C ARG A 133 4.43 -1.28 -14.90
N CYS A 134 3.69 -0.88 -13.87
CA CYS A 134 2.40 -1.50 -13.55
C CYS A 134 1.38 -1.15 -14.64
N GLU A 135 0.93 -2.16 -15.37
CA GLU A 135 -0.23 -2.06 -16.23
C GLU A 135 -1.49 -2.27 -15.39
N VAL A 136 -2.07 -1.16 -14.93
CA VAL A 136 -3.16 -1.17 -13.95
C VAL A 136 -4.38 -1.98 -14.43
N GLN A 137 -4.67 -1.96 -15.74
CA GLN A 137 -5.80 -2.70 -16.29
C GLN A 137 -5.64 -4.21 -16.13
N SER A 138 -4.49 -4.77 -16.50
CA SER A 138 -4.27 -6.22 -16.45
C SER A 138 -4.22 -6.72 -15.01
N VAL A 139 -3.65 -5.93 -14.10
CA VAL A 139 -3.67 -6.21 -12.66
C VAL A 139 -5.11 -6.22 -12.12
N LEU A 140 -5.89 -5.19 -12.42
CA LEU A 140 -7.27 -5.10 -11.96
C LEU A 140 -8.13 -6.23 -12.54
N ASP A 141 -7.95 -6.58 -13.81
CA ASP A 141 -8.67 -7.66 -14.47
C ASP A 141 -8.42 -9.01 -13.78
N GLY A 142 -7.17 -9.27 -13.38
CA GLY A 142 -6.82 -10.45 -12.58
C GLY A 142 -7.52 -10.47 -11.23
N GLU A 143 -7.60 -9.32 -10.54
CA GLU A 143 -8.31 -9.22 -9.27
C GLU A 143 -9.83 -9.41 -9.41
N VAL A 144 -10.41 -8.85 -10.47
CA VAL A 144 -11.85 -8.95 -10.77
C VAL A 144 -12.27 -10.40 -11.04
N LEU A 145 -11.40 -11.19 -11.70
CA LEU A 145 -11.65 -12.62 -11.92
C LEU A 145 -11.61 -13.42 -10.61
N ALA A 146 -10.65 -13.10 -9.74
CA ALA A 146 -10.47 -13.74 -8.44
C ALA A 146 -11.22 -13.02 -7.29
N GLN A 147 -12.26 -12.24 -7.63
CA GLN A 147 -13.02 -11.45 -6.67
C GLN A 147 -13.90 -12.32 -5.79
N ILE A 148 -13.77 -12.12 -4.48
CA ILE A 148 -14.64 -12.65 -3.42
C ILE A 148 -15.49 -11.51 -2.88
N GLY A 149 -16.82 -11.64 -2.92
CA GLY A 149 -17.76 -10.60 -2.45
C GLY A 149 -17.68 -9.30 -3.25
N ALA A 150 -18.06 -8.17 -2.63
CA ALA A 150 -17.83 -6.84 -3.19
C ALA A 150 -16.34 -6.48 -3.13
N MET A 151 -15.87 -5.69 -4.10
CA MET A 151 -14.48 -5.26 -4.18
C MET A 151 -14.35 -3.77 -3.86
N ALA A 152 -13.40 -3.41 -3.01
CA ALA A 152 -12.94 -2.04 -2.87
C ALA A 152 -11.59 -1.87 -3.55
N VAL A 153 -11.43 -0.77 -4.28
CA VAL A 153 -10.17 -0.36 -4.89
C VAL A 153 -9.78 0.97 -4.27
N SER A 154 -8.67 1.01 -3.53
CA SER A 154 -8.09 2.24 -2.99
C SER A 154 -6.87 2.64 -3.78
N VAL A 155 -6.70 3.92 -4.10
CA VAL A 155 -5.48 4.43 -4.74
C VAL A 155 -4.93 5.64 -4.01
N CYS A 156 -3.61 5.62 -3.79
CA CYS A 156 -2.84 6.76 -3.34
C CYS A 156 -1.54 6.85 -4.12
N GLY A 157 -1.36 7.91 -4.92
CA GLY A 157 -0.17 8.08 -5.74
C GLY A 157 -0.24 9.29 -6.68
N PRO A 158 0.72 9.41 -7.61
CA PRO A 158 0.74 10.50 -8.59
C PRO A 158 -0.55 10.53 -9.42
N ARG A 159 -0.99 11.74 -9.81
CA ARG A 159 -2.27 11.94 -10.53
C ARG A 159 -2.47 11.00 -11.72
N GLY A 160 -1.47 10.85 -12.59
CA GLY A 160 -1.58 9.97 -13.75
C GLY A 160 -1.75 8.49 -13.40
N PHE A 161 -1.22 8.06 -12.24
CA PHE A 161 -1.44 6.71 -11.73
C PHE A 161 -2.86 6.53 -11.19
N SER A 162 -3.36 7.48 -10.40
CA SER A 162 -4.75 7.49 -9.92
C SER A 162 -5.75 7.55 -11.07
N ASP A 163 -5.48 8.34 -12.11
CA ASP A 163 -6.30 8.42 -13.32
C ASP A 163 -6.35 7.08 -14.06
N SER A 164 -5.24 6.35 -14.09
CA SER A 164 -5.16 5.01 -14.69
C SER A 164 -5.97 3.99 -13.90
N VAL A 165 -5.91 4.03 -12.56
CA VAL A 165 -6.76 3.19 -11.69
C VAL A 165 -8.23 3.51 -11.87
N ARG A 166 -8.60 4.80 -11.87
CA ARG A 166 -9.99 5.23 -12.09
C ARG A 166 -10.52 4.79 -13.44
N ALA A 167 -9.72 4.92 -14.49
CA ALA A 167 -10.09 4.45 -15.83
C ALA A 167 -10.27 2.93 -15.88
N ALA A 168 -9.40 2.16 -15.22
CA ALA A 168 -9.49 0.71 -15.16
C ALA A 168 -10.74 0.25 -14.39
N VAL A 169 -11.02 0.84 -13.22
CA VAL A 169 -12.21 0.52 -12.41
C VAL A 169 -13.49 0.86 -13.16
N ARG A 170 -13.56 2.03 -13.80
CA ARG A 170 -14.73 2.44 -14.58
C ARG A 170 -15.10 1.44 -15.68
N ARG A 171 -14.12 0.77 -16.29
CA ARG A 171 -14.37 -0.25 -17.33
C ARG A 171 -14.94 -1.56 -16.77
N ARG A 172 -14.82 -1.80 -15.45
CA ARG A 172 -15.22 -3.06 -14.79
C ARG A 172 -16.41 -2.92 -13.85
N VAL A 173 -16.79 -1.68 -13.50
CA VAL A 173 -17.92 -1.39 -12.59
C VAL A 173 -19.27 -1.96 -13.08
N SER A 174 -19.45 -2.14 -14.38
CA SER A 174 -20.66 -2.74 -14.96
C SER A 174 -20.66 -4.27 -14.93
N VAL A 175 -19.52 -4.89 -14.62
CA VAL A 175 -19.33 -6.36 -14.65
C VAL A 175 -19.36 -6.95 -13.24
N ARG A 176 -18.82 -6.23 -12.26
CA ARG A 176 -18.78 -6.65 -10.84
C ARG A 176 -19.05 -5.45 -9.93
N SER A 177 -19.44 -5.73 -8.69
CA SER A 177 -19.55 -4.71 -7.63
C SER A 177 -18.15 -4.28 -7.20
N ILE A 178 -17.76 -3.07 -7.62
CA ILE A 178 -16.44 -2.47 -7.37
C ILE A 178 -16.64 -1.02 -6.98
N ASP A 179 -16.13 -0.63 -5.81
CA ASP A 179 -16.10 0.77 -5.36
C ASP A 179 -14.67 1.31 -5.43
N LEU A 180 -14.54 2.57 -5.85
CA LEU A 180 -13.25 3.28 -5.91
C LEU A 180 -13.15 4.30 -4.79
N PHE A 181 -12.06 4.21 -4.04
CA PHE A 181 -11.62 5.19 -3.06
C PHE A 181 -10.33 5.83 -3.54
N GLU A 182 -10.32 7.14 -3.68
CA GLU A 182 -9.16 7.88 -4.15
C GLU A 182 -8.72 8.85 -3.07
N GLU A 183 -7.48 8.68 -2.63
CA GLU A 183 -6.86 9.52 -1.61
C GLU A 183 -5.63 10.19 -2.21
N ALA A 184 -5.56 11.51 -2.07
CA ALA A 184 -4.51 12.33 -2.64
C ALA A 184 -3.72 13.02 -1.53
N PHE A 185 -2.79 12.28 -0.92
CA PHE A 185 -1.77 12.89 -0.07
C PHE A 185 -0.79 13.64 -0.96
N SER A 186 -1.02 14.94 -1.09
CA SER A 186 -0.17 15.85 -1.85
C SER A 186 1.08 16.17 -1.03
N TYR A 187 2.26 16.09 -1.63
CA TYR A 187 3.53 16.59 -1.09
C TYR A 187 4.02 17.76 -1.93
#